data_AF-A0A7J4KT66-F1
#
_entry.id   AF-A0A7J4KT66-F1
#
_cell.length_a   1.000
_cell.length_b   1.000
_cell.length_c   1.000
_cell.angle_alpha   90.00
_cell.angle_beta   90.00
_cell.angle_gamma   90.00
#
_symmetry.space_group_name_H-M   'P 1'
#
loop_
_entity.id
_entity.type
_entity.pdbx_description
1 polymer ?
#
loop_
_entity_poly.entity_id
_entity_poly.type
_entity_poly.pdbx_seq_one_letter_code
_entity_poly.pdbx_strand_id
1 'polypeptide(L)'
;MAELDDGTVIETDEFETIKCSKVLIAIGLKPSPDDKVKQPLRTQDGKIHVDENFMSSIPGIFAAGDAVTGPKTVIAAIAAGKKAAISMHSYIQQKAQNTTIQQ
;
A
#
# COMPACT_ATOMS: atom_id res chain seq x y z
N MET A 1 -26.84 17.60 16.68
CA MET A 1 -25.44 17.87 17.11
C MET A 1 -24.96 16.67 17.90
N ALA A 2 -23.70 16.21 17.80
CA ALA A 2 -23.26 15.08 18.62
C ALA A 2 -23.39 15.40 20.12
N GLU A 3 -24.17 14.60 20.85
CA GLU A 3 -24.25 14.64 22.31
C GLU A 3 -23.22 13.67 22.91
N LEU A 4 -22.73 14.02 24.11
CA LEU A 4 -21.84 13.16 24.88
C LEU A 4 -22.63 12.60 26.05
N ASP A 5 -22.86 11.29 26.05
CA ASP A 5 -23.24 10.54 27.24
C ASP A 5 -22.01 9.77 27.70
N ASP A 6 -21.64 9.92 28.99
CA ASP A 6 -20.44 9.33 29.62
C ASP A 6 -19.05 9.55 28.96
N GLY A 7 -18.97 10.39 27.92
CA GLY A 7 -17.75 10.56 27.11
C GLY A 7 -17.77 9.78 25.80
N THR A 8 -18.85 9.06 25.53
CA THR A 8 -19.13 8.40 24.26
C THR A 8 -19.98 9.30 23.37
N VAL A 9 -19.61 9.41 22.09
CA VAL A 9 -20.40 10.13 21.09
C VAL A 9 -21.63 9.29 20.74
N ILE A 10 -22.82 9.82 21.03
CA ILE A 10 -24.09 9.19 20.64
C ILE A 10 -24.66 9.86 19.39
N GLU A 11 -25.30 9.06 18.54
CA GLU A 11 -25.96 9.55 17.35
C GLU A 11 -27.24 10.28 17.75
N THR A 12 -27.31 11.55 17.39
CA THR A 12 -28.55 12.32 17.47
C THR A 12 -29.14 12.32 16.07
N ASP A 13 -30.39 11.91 15.88
CA ASP A 13 -31.12 11.97 14.59
C ASP A 13 -31.33 13.42 14.06
N GLU A 14 -30.55 14.37 14.57
CA GLU A 14 -30.53 15.77 14.22
C GLU A 14 -29.44 16.07 13.19
N PHE A 15 -29.85 16.66 12.07
CA PHE A 15 -28.95 17.09 11.00
C PHE A 15 -29.03 18.61 10.81
N GLU A 16 -27.89 19.25 10.65
CA GLU A 16 -27.79 20.67 10.28
C GLU A 16 -27.16 20.82 8.90
N THR A 17 -27.73 21.67 8.06
CA THR A 17 -27.19 21.96 6.73
C THR A 17 -26.37 23.24 6.77
N ILE A 18 -25.06 23.11 6.55
CA ILE A 18 -24.14 24.25 6.49
C ILE A 18 -23.88 24.59 5.02
N LYS A 19 -24.21 25.82 4.62
CA LYS A 19 -23.92 26.30 3.26
C LYS A 19 -22.41 26.38 3.03
N CYS A 20 -21.91 25.64 2.05
CA CYS A 20 -20.51 25.66 1.65
C CYS A 20 -20.38 25.55 0.13
N SER A 21 -19.24 25.98 -0.41
CA SER A 21 -18.92 25.83 -1.84
C SER A 21 -18.10 24.57 -2.14
N LYS A 22 -17.41 24.04 -1.13
CA LYS A 22 -16.53 22.86 -1.21
C LYS A 22 -16.51 22.13 0.14
N VAL A 23 -16.37 20.80 0.08
CA VAL A 23 -16.18 19.92 1.24
C VAL A 23 -14.91 19.11 1.01
N LEU A 24 -14.03 19.05 2.01
CA LEU A 24 -12.86 18.17 2.00
C LEU A 24 -13.10 17.01 2.96
N ILE A 25 -13.15 15.80 2.43
CA ILE A 25 -13.30 14.58 3.24
C ILE A 25 -11.90 14.09 3.61
N ALA A 26 -11.57 14.12 4.90
CA ALA A 26 -10.24 13.76 5.43
C ALA A 26 -10.30 12.63 6.48
N ILE A 27 -11.13 11.60 6.21
CA ILE A 27 -11.36 10.45 7.11
C ILE A 27 -10.34 9.31 6.94
N GLY A 28 -9.21 9.57 6.26
CA GLY A 28 -8.16 8.59 5.99
C GLY A 28 -8.34 7.81 4.69
N LEU A 29 -7.31 7.05 4.32
CA LEU A 29 -7.24 6.21 3.13
C LEU A 29 -6.96 4.77 3.55
N LYS A 30 -7.74 3.82 3.02
CA LYS A 30 -7.48 2.39 3.21
C LYS A 30 -6.77 1.84 1.98
N PRO A 31 -5.48 1.46 2.06
CA PRO A 31 -4.86 0.73 0.98
C PRO A 31 -5.53 -0.65 0.89
N SER A 32 -6.09 -0.98 -0.28
CA SER A 32 -6.68 -2.28 -0.56
C SER A 32 -5.97 -2.88 -1.77
N PRO A 33 -4.96 -3.74 -1.57
CA PRO A 33 -4.49 -4.62 -2.62
C PRO A 33 -5.70 -5.46 -3.04
N ASP A 34 -5.88 -5.67 -4.34
CA ASP A 34 -7.08 -6.35 -4.85
C ASP A 34 -7.26 -7.71 -4.14
N ASP A 35 -8.39 -7.91 -3.46
CA ASP A 35 -8.74 -9.17 -2.76
C ASP A 35 -8.78 -10.36 -3.74
N LYS A 36 -8.73 -10.10 -5.05
CA LYS A 36 -8.64 -11.09 -6.13
C LYS A 36 -7.25 -11.72 -6.29
N VAL A 37 -6.22 -11.27 -5.58
CA VAL A 37 -4.91 -11.94 -5.58
C VAL A 37 -5.02 -13.27 -4.81
N LYS A 38 -5.51 -14.31 -5.49
CA LYS A 38 -5.60 -15.71 -5.02
C LYS A 38 -4.23 -16.40 -5.04
N GLN A 39 -3.19 -15.74 -4.55
CA GLN A 39 -1.81 -16.25 -4.55
C GLN A 39 -1.24 -16.18 -3.13
N PRO A 40 -0.15 -16.87 -2.79
CA PRO A 40 0.50 -16.82 -1.47
C PRO A 40 1.18 -15.47 -1.17
N LEU A 41 0.67 -14.38 -1.73
CA LEU A 41 1.16 -13.03 -1.53
C LEU A 41 0.88 -12.63 -0.09
N ARG A 42 1.93 -12.46 0.69
CA ARG A 42 1.83 -12.06 2.09
C ARG A 42 1.43 -10.59 2.14
N THR A 43 0.28 -10.33 2.76
CA THR A 43 -0.21 -8.97 3.02
C THR A 43 -0.34 -8.74 4.53
N GLN A 44 -0.22 -7.48 4.93
CA GLN A 44 -0.48 -7.03 6.30
C GLN A 44 -1.11 -5.64 6.24
N ASP A 45 -2.26 -5.47 6.90
CA ASP A 45 -3.02 -4.21 6.95
C ASP A 45 -3.29 -3.58 5.58
N GLY A 46 -3.64 -4.42 4.59
CA GLY A 46 -3.88 -3.94 3.21
C GLY A 46 -2.61 -3.45 2.50
N LYS A 47 -1.43 -3.93 2.91
CA LYS A 47 -0.16 -3.66 2.22
C LYS A 47 0.53 -4.97 1.87
N ILE A 48 1.27 -4.96 0.77
CA ILE A 48 2.13 -6.06 0.35
C ILE A 48 3.36 -6.06 1.24
N HIS A 49 3.62 -7.19 1.89
CA HIS A 49 4.86 -7.39 2.64
C HIS A 49 6.00 -7.67 1.66
N VAL A 50 7.12 -6.98 1.83
CA VAL A 50 8.34 -7.16 1.03
C VAL A 50 9.57 -7.22 1.92
N ASP A 51 10.64 -7.82 1.41
CA ASP A 51 11.97 -7.83 2.02
C ASP A 51 12.72 -6.49 1.78
N GLU A 52 13.98 -6.42 2.24
CA GLU A 52 14.87 -5.27 2.03
C GLU A 52 15.15 -4.94 0.55
N ASN A 53 14.94 -5.91 -0.34
CA ASN A 53 15.13 -5.78 -1.78
C ASN A 53 13.81 -5.47 -2.51
N PHE A 54 12.72 -5.20 -1.80
CA PHE A 54 11.39 -4.97 -2.35
C PHE A 54 10.77 -6.21 -3.02
N MET A 55 11.31 -7.41 -2.79
CA MET A 55 10.75 -8.66 -3.27
C MET A 55 9.61 -9.10 -2.34
N SER A 56 8.50 -9.49 -2.93
CA SER A 56 7.36 -10.05 -2.20
C SER A 56 7.65 -11.48 -1.71
N SER A 57 6.70 -12.10 -1.02
CA SER A 57 6.77 -13.54 -0.68
C SER A 57 6.81 -14.47 -1.91
N ILE A 58 6.59 -13.95 -3.12
CA ILE A 58 6.66 -14.70 -4.37
C ILE A 58 7.95 -14.33 -5.11
N PRO A 59 8.90 -15.27 -5.30
CA PRO A 59 10.17 -15.00 -5.96
C PRO A 59 10.00 -14.39 -7.36
N GLY A 60 10.67 -13.26 -7.59
CA GLY A 60 10.60 -12.53 -8.87
C GLY A 60 9.40 -11.57 -8.99
N ILE A 61 8.52 -11.50 -8.00
CA ILE A 61 7.48 -10.47 -7.90
C ILE A 61 7.93 -9.42 -6.89
N PHE A 62 7.91 -8.15 -7.31
CA PHE A 62 8.35 -7.00 -6.51
C PHE A 62 7.20 -6.00 -6.34
N ALA A 63 7.23 -5.26 -5.24
CA ALA A 63 6.24 -4.23 -4.96
C ALA A 63 6.91 -2.98 -4.35
N ALA A 64 6.34 -1.80 -4.60
CA ALA A 64 6.83 -0.53 -4.08
C ALA A 64 5.69 0.49 -3.95
N GLY A 65 6.01 1.66 -3.38
CA GLY A 65 5.07 2.76 -3.20
C GLY A 65 4.00 2.46 -2.14
N ASP A 66 2.82 3.08 -2.29
CA ASP A 66 1.75 3.02 -1.29
C ASP A 66 1.23 1.59 -1.04
N ALA A 67 1.36 0.71 -2.03
CA ALA A 67 1.04 -0.71 -1.89
C ALA A 67 1.90 -1.40 -0.82
N VAL A 68 3.08 -0.87 -0.49
CA VAL A 68 4.00 -1.41 0.52
C VAL A 68 4.02 -0.54 1.77
N THR A 69 4.10 0.78 1.60
CA THR A 69 4.30 1.72 2.71
C THR A 69 3.00 2.28 3.30
N GLY A 70 1.87 2.10 2.61
CA GLY A 70 0.69 2.95 2.80
C GLY A 70 0.88 4.34 2.18
N PRO A 71 -0.18 5.16 2.18
CA PRO A 71 -0.23 6.45 1.51
C PRO A 71 0.88 7.38 1.98
N LYS A 72 1.77 7.78 1.05
CA LYS A 72 2.84 8.75 1.26
C LYS A 72 2.86 9.80 0.14
N THR A 73 3.88 10.65 0.14
CA THR A 73 4.08 11.61 -0.95
C THR A 73 4.46 10.90 -2.24
N VAL A 74 4.09 11.51 -3.38
CA VAL A 74 4.45 11.01 -4.73
C VAL A 74 5.97 10.80 -4.87
N ILE A 75 6.78 11.68 -4.28
CA ILE A 75 8.24 11.58 -4.31
C ILE A 75 8.72 10.32 -3.58
N ALA A 76 8.12 9.97 -2.44
CA ALA A 76 8.46 8.76 -1.72
C ALA A 76 8.10 7.50 -2.54
N ALA A 77 6.96 7.49 -3.22
CA ALA A 77 6.56 6.40 -4.09
C ALA A 77 7.53 6.21 -5.27
N ILE A 78 7.94 7.30 -5.93
CA ILE A 78 8.92 7.28 -7.02
C ILE A 78 10.28 6.75 -6.53
N ALA A 79 10.75 7.22 -5.38
CA ALA A 79 12.02 6.79 -4.80
C ALA A 79 12.00 5.28 -4.47
N ALA A 80 10.90 4.77 -3.92
CA ALA A 80 10.71 3.34 -3.66
C ALA A 80 10.68 2.53 -4.97
N GLY A 81 9.97 3.02 -6.00
CA GLY A 81 9.91 2.38 -7.31
C GLY A 81 11.28 2.23 -7.97
N LYS A 82 12.14 3.27 -7.88
CA LYS A 82 13.52 3.20 -8.39
C LYS A 82 14.33 2.11 -7.69
N LYS A 83 14.21 1.97 -6.36
CA LYS A 83 14.92 0.93 -5.60
C LYS A 83 14.44 -0.47 -6.00
N ALA A 84 13.13 -0.68 -6.10
CA ALA A 84 12.57 -1.95 -6.55
C ALA A 84 13.01 -2.32 -7.97
N ALA A 85 13.11 -1.35 -8.89
CA ALA A 85 13.59 -1.57 -10.26
C ALA A 85 15.07 -2.02 -10.29
N ILE A 86 15.91 -1.46 -9.43
CA ILE A 86 17.32 -1.90 -9.28
C ILE A 86 17.38 -3.35 -8.80
N SER A 87 16.61 -3.70 -7.76
CA SER A 87 16.54 -5.08 -7.26
C SER A 87 16.01 -6.06 -8.29
N MET A 88 14.97 -5.68 -9.05
CA MET A 88 14.44 -6.46 -10.17
C MET A 88 15.52 -6.73 -11.22
N HIS A 89 16.28 -5.70 -11.59
CA HIS A 89 17.36 -5.84 -12.56
C HIS A 89 18.43 -6.81 -12.06
N SER A 90 18.91 -6.63 -10.82
CA SER A 90 19.89 -7.53 -10.20
C SER A 90 19.42 -8.98 -10.15
N TYR A 91 18.15 -9.22 -9.80
CA TYR A 91 17.55 -10.56 -9.76
C TYR A 91 17.55 -11.23 -11.14
N ILE A 92 17.14 -10.51 -12.18
CA ILE A 92 17.11 -11.03 -13.56
C ILE A 92 18.52 -11.37 -14.04
N GLN A 93 19.51 -10.51 -13.78
CA GLN A 93 20.90 -10.72 -14.18
C GLN A 93 21.51 -11.96 -13.51
N GLN A 94 21.31 -12.13 -12.21
CA GLN A 94 21.79 -13.31 -11.48
C GLN A 94 21.15 -14.60 -12.02
N LYS A 95 19.85 -14.57 -12.33
CA LYS A 95 19.15 -15.72 -12.88
C LYS A 95 19.64 -16.11 -14.28
N ALA A 96 19.95 -15.12 -15.12
CA ALA A 96 20.53 -15.34 -16.44
C ALA A 96 21.91 -16.01 -16.33
N GLN A 97 22.79 -15.50 -15.45
CA GLN A 97 24.13 -16.06 -15.21
C GLN A 97 24.08 -17.51 -14.70
N ASN A 98 23.17 -17.80 -13.76
CA ASN A 98 23.01 -19.17 -13.23
C ASN A 98 22.51 -20.17 -14.28
N THR A 99 21.76 -19.71 -15.29
CA THR A 99 21.27 -20.56 -16.38
C THR A 99 22.41 -20.92 -17.35
N THR A 100 23.38 -20.03 -17.55
CA THR A 100 24.55 -20.28 -18.42
C THR A 100 25.57 -21.25 -17.82
N ILE A 101 25.63 -21.38 -16.48
CA ILE A 101 26.59 -22.26 -15.79
C ILE A 101 26.05 -23.70 -15.65
N GLN A 102 24.74 -23.91 -15.83
CA GLN A 102 24.11 -25.23 -15.76
C GLN A 102 23.78 -25.86 -17.14
N GLN A 103 24.33 -25.31 -18.23
CA GLN A 103 24.27 -25.88 -19.58
C GLN A 103 25.64 -26.34 -20.06
#